data_AF-A0A1T4VY76-F1
#
_entry.id   AF-A0A1T4VY76-F1
#
_cell.length_a   1.000
_cell.length_b   1.000
_cell.length_c   1.000
_cell.angle_alpha   90.00
_cell.angle_beta   90.00
_cell.angle_gamma   90.00
#
_symmetry.space_group_name_H-M   'P 1'
#
loop_
_entity.id
_entity.type
_entity.pdbx_description
1 polymer ?
#
loop_
_entity_poly.entity_id
_entity_poly.type
_entity_poly.pdbx_seq_one_letter_code
_entity_poly.pdbx_strand_id
1 'polypeptide(L)'
;MKLLKVFVFILCVVCVSTPLVFAICNGNNSVDGGMSQTNASNAPYSSEDFAKCIEERDQLLENKDYRKAFSYLRTLCEKYKDSESCNLTYSTYFAMQEDSVNVSPSDQNITLYEVLYYLDLGCKLNNYDSCIKAARLYEYGSKPGASSQVKGYNVAYDAQEAKKYYKRVCESVSDNAMDACSRVVELSRQNSNVPLADSFVDNLVKKLN
;
A
#
# COMPACT_ATOMS: atom_id res chain seq x y z
N MET A 1 -20.45 -42.52 9.67
CA MET A 1 -20.54 -41.37 10.61
C MET A 1 -19.32 -40.44 10.60
N LYS A 2 -18.07 -40.91 10.45
CA LYS A 2 -16.88 -40.02 10.42
C LYS A 2 -16.84 -39.08 9.19
N LEU A 3 -17.13 -39.59 8.00
CA LEU A 3 -17.18 -38.80 6.75
C LEU A 3 -18.24 -37.69 6.76
N LEU A 4 -19.41 -37.95 7.38
CA LEU A 4 -20.48 -36.96 7.50
C LEU A 4 -20.09 -35.80 8.43
N LYS A 5 -19.37 -36.11 9.53
CA LYS A 5 -18.82 -35.07 10.42
C LYS A 5 -17.74 -34.23 9.73
N VAL A 6 -16.90 -34.84 8.89
CA VAL A 6 -15.91 -34.12 8.08
C VAL A 6 -16.59 -33.19 7.08
N PHE A 7 -17.62 -33.67 6.36
CA PHE A 7 -18.37 -32.83 5.43
C PHE A 7 -19.08 -31.66 6.12
N VAL A 8 -19.72 -31.89 7.27
CA VAL A 8 -20.37 -30.82 8.05
C VAL A 8 -19.33 -29.85 8.60
N PHE A 9 -18.17 -30.33 9.04
CA PHE A 9 -17.08 -29.47 9.51
C PHE A 9 -16.51 -28.60 8.38
N ILE A 10 -16.29 -29.17 7.20
CA ILE A 10 -15.85 -28.44 6.01
C ILE A 10 -16.91 -27.40 5.61
N LEU A 11 -18.19 -27.77 5.56
CA LEU A 11 -19.28 -26.84 5.27
C LEU A 11 -19.37 -25.73 6.31
N CYS A 12 -19.24 -26.01 7.60
CA CYS A 12 -19.21 -24.97 8.65
C CYS A 12 -17.97 -24.08 8.53
N VAL A 13 -16.79 -24.62 8.26
CA VAL A 13 -15.57 -23.83 8.07
C VAL A 13 -15.70 -22.94 6.85
N VAL A 14 -16.19 -23.46 5.72
CA VAL A 14 -16.40 -22.67 4.49
C VAL A 14 -17.48 -21.62 4.70
N CYS A 15 -18.64 -21.98 5.28
CA CYS A 15 -19.76 -21.05 5.49
C CYS A 15 -19.49 -19.97 6.57
N VAL A 16 -18.53 -20.17 7.47
CA VAL A 16 -18.18 -19.17 8.51
C VAL A 16 -16.95 -18.35 8.12
N SER A 17 -15.96 -18.96 7.46
CA SER A 17 -14.74 -18.24 7.06
C SER A 17 -14.94 -17.36 5.82
N THR A 18 -15.71 -17.81 4.82
CA THR A 18 -15.93 -17.00 3.60
C THR A 18 -16.69 -15.69 3.87
N PRO A 19 -17.76 -15.62 4.70
CA PRO A 19 -18.43 -14.34 4.96
C PRO A 19 -17.61 -13.42 5.86
N LEU A 20 -16.77 -13.97 6.74
CA LEU A 20 -15.89 -13.18 7.61
C LEU A 20 -14.79 -12.49 6.79
N VAL A 21 -14.14 -13.24 5.90
CA VAL A 21 -13.20 -12.70 4.91
C VAL A 21 -13.90 -11.66 4.06
N PHE A 22 -15.09 -11.95 3.51
CA PHE A 22 -15.87 -10.96 2.76
C PHE A 22 -16.24 -9.72 3.58
N ALA A 23 -16.60 -9.83 4.85
CA ALA A 23 -16.97 -8.69 5.70
C ALA A 23 -15.75 -7.80 6.04
N ILE A 24 -14.57 -8.40 6.22
CA ILE A 24 -13.32 -7.69 6.50
C ILE A 24 -12.76 -7.05 5.22
N CYS A 25 -12.64 -7.82 4.13
CA CYS A 25 -12.04 -7.33 2.90
C CYS A 25 -12.99 -6.37 2.14
N ASN A 26 -14.31 -6.61 2.15
CA ASN A 26 -15.26 -5.79 1.39
C ASN A 26 -15.80 -4.58 2.16
N GLY A 27 -15.42 -4.43 3.45
CA GLY A 27 -15.71 -3.24 4.26
C GLY A 27 -17.16 -2.79 4.13
N ASN A 28 -18.14 -3.64 4.46
CA ASN A 28 -19.54 -3.26 4.36
C ASN A 28 -19.80 -1.96 5.14
N ASN A 29 -19.97 -0.85 4.41
CA ASN A 29 -20.59 0.40 4.86
C ASN A 29 -22.11 0.18 4.96
N SER A 30 -22.53 -0.78 5.78
CA SER A 30 -23.91 -0.95 6.19
C SER A 30 -23.97 -0.99 7.72
N VAL A 31 -23.73 0.16 8.32
CA VAL A 31 -24.29 0.45 9.64
C VAL A 31 -25.03 1.77 9.53
N ASP A 32 -26.19 1.72 8.87
CA ASP A 32 -27.30 2.57 9.25
C ASP A 32 -28.59 1.75 9.20
N GLY A 33 -29.24 1.64 10.36
CA GLY A 33 -30.63 1.20 10.49
C GLY A 33 -30.90 -0.26 10.86
N GLY A 34 -31.08 -0.53 12.15
CA GLY A 34 -32.10 -1.48 12.61
C GLY A 34 -31.62 -2.80 13.22
N MET A 35 -31.39 -2.76 14.54
CA MET A 35 -31.74 -3.79 15.53
C MET A 35 -31.42 -5.27 15.20
N SER A 36 -30.30 -5.76 15.74
CA SER A 36 -30.36 -6.84 16.74
C SER A 36 -29.05 -6.91 17.53
N GLN A 37 -29.15 -6.66 18.82
CA GLN A 37 -28.07 -6.89 19.78
C GLN A 37 -27.82 -8.39 19.90
N THR A 38 -26.61 -8.81 19.57
CA THR A 38 -25.93 -9.94 20.22
C THR A 38 -24.44 -9.66 20.17
N ASN A 39 -23.88 -9.28 21.33
CA ASN A 39 -22.47 -9.28 21.70
C ASN A 39 -21.49 -9.71 20.59
N ALA A 40 -21.08 -8.78 19.73
CA ALA A 40 -19.88 -8.94 18.93
C ALA A 40 -18.69 -8.56 19.81
N SER A 41 -18.09 -9.58 20.41
CA SER A 41 -16.81 -9.52 21.11
C SER A 41 -15.79 -8.71 20.30
N ASN A 42 -15.20 -7.69 20.93
CA ASN A 42 -14.01 -6.98 20.46
C ASN A 42 -12.79 -7.92 20.44
N ALA A 43 -12.80 -8.94 19.60
CA ALA A 43 -11.61 -9.71 19.30
C ALA A 43 -10.80 -8.93 18.25
N PRO A 44 -9.51 -8.64 18.48
CA PRO A 44 -8.65 -8.13 17.42
C PRO A 44 -8.63 -9.17 16.30
N TYR A 45 -8.90 -8.74 15.07
CA TYR A 45 -8.79 -9.58 13.89
C TYR A 45 -7.39 -10.20 13.82
N SER A 46 -7.31 -11.48 13.46
CA SER A 46 -6.05 -12.23 13.51
C SER A 46 -5.20 -11.94 12.27
N SER A 47 -3.89 -12.16 12.37
CA SER A 47 -2.99 -12.12 11.21
C SER A 47 -3.39 -13.11 10.11
N GLU A 48 -4.06 -14.20 10.46
CA GLU A 48 -4.57 -15.19 9.50
C GLU A 48 -5.74 -14.65 8.68
N ASP A 49 -6.57 -13.76 9.25
CA ASP A 49 -7.70 -13.15 8.53
C ASP A 49 -7.20 -12.16 7.47
N PHE A 50 -6.13 -11.42 7.77
CA PHE A 50 -5.49 -10.54 6.80
C PHE A 50 -4.79 -11.33 5.70
N ALA A 51 -4.10 -12.43 6.03
CA ALA A 51 -3.47 -13.30 5.03
C ALA A 51 -4.49 -13.84 4.01
N LYS A 52 -5.69 -14.23 4.45
CA LYS A 52 -6.78 -14.66 3.57
C LYS A 52 -7.29 -13.53 2.68
N CYS A 53 -7.38 -12.29 3.19
CA CYS A 53 -7.74 -11.15 2.33
C CYS A 53 -6.68 -10.85 1.27
N ILE A 54 -5.40 -11.05 1.59
CA ILE A 54 -4.30 -10.91 0.63
C ILE A 54 -4.35 -12.01 -0.44
N GLU A 55 -4.66 -13.25 -0.04
CA GLU A 55 -4.86 -14.37 -0.98
C GLU A 55 -6.06 -14.12 -1.92
N GLU A 56 -7.19 -13.66 -1.38
CA GLU A 56 -8.37 -13.31 -2.18
C GLU A 56 -8.07 -12.14 -3.13
N ARG A 57 -7.27 -11.15 -2.72
CA ARG A 57 -6.76 -10.12 -3.63
C ARG A 57 -5.99 -10.76 -4.79
N ASP A 58 -5.09 -11.71 -4.54
CA ASP A 58 -4.33 -12.36 -5.61
C ASP A 58 -5.24 -13.10 -6.59
N GLN A 59 -6.25 -13.80 -6.10
CA GLN A 59 -7.27 -14.42 -6.96
C GLN A 59 -8.03 -13.38 -7.79
N LEU A 60 -8.36 -12.22 -7.22
CA LEU A 60 -9.00 -11.13 -7.95
C LEU A 60 -8.09 -10.54 -9.03
N LEU A 61 -6.78 -10.42 -8.76
CA LEU A 61 -5.79 -9.98 -9.76
C LEU A 61 -5.67 -10.97 -10.92
N GLU A 62 -5.64 -12.27 -10.63
CA GLU A 62 -5.64 -13.33 -11.65
C GLU A 62 -6.90 -13.29 -12.54
N ASN A 63 -8.04 -12.96 -11.93
CA ASN A 63 -9.32 -12.81 -12.61
C ASN A 63 -9.56 -11.42 -13.20
N LYS A 64 -8.55 -10.53 -13.15
CA LYS A 64 -8.60 -9.14 -13.67
C LYS A 64 -9.64 -8.24 -13.01
N ASP A 65 -10.11 -8.57 -11.81
CA ASP A 65 -11.00 -7.74 -11.01
C ASP A 65 -10.19 -6.74 -10.15
N TYR A 66 -9.46 -5.87 -10.84
CA TYR A 66 -8.51 -4.92 -10.23
C TYR A 66 -9.18 -3.94 -9.26
N ARG A 67 -10.40 -3.49 -9.60
CA ARG A 67 -11.15 -2.55 -8.77
C ARG A 67 -11.49 -3.17 -7.41
N LYS A 68 -11.96 -4.43 -7.41
CA LYS A 68 -12.29 -5.13 -6.17
C LYS A 68 -11.02 -5.47 -5.38
N ALA A 69 -9.97 -5.92 -6.05
CA ALA A 69 -8.66 -6.16 -5.43
C ALA A 69 -8.13 -4.89 -4.71
N PHE A 70 -8.23 -3.73 -5.35
CA PHE A 70 -7.81 -2.46 -4.76
C PHE A 70 -8.71 -2.01 -3.61
N SER A 71 -10.03 -2.19 -3.74
CA SER A 71 -11.00 -1.87 -2.67
C SER A 71 -10.74 -2.66 -1.39
N TYR A 72 -10.27 -3.91 -1.51
CA TYR A 72 -9.91 -4.73 -0.36
C TYR A 72 -8.72 -4.15 0.39
N LEU A 73 -7.67 -3.81 -0.34
CA LEU A 73 -6.47 -3.20 0.22
C LEU A 73 -6.76 -1.86 0.88
N ARG A 74 -7.63 -1.03 0.29
CA ARG A 74 -8.10 0.21 0.92
C ARG A 74 -8.71 -0.05 2.30
N THR A 75 -9.64 -1.02 2.38
CA THR A 75 -10.34 -1.32 3.63
C THR A 75 -9.36 -1.78 4.71
N LEU A 76 -8.44 -2.68 4.38
CA LEU A 76 -7.40 -3.16 5.30
C LEU A 76 -6.46 -2.04 5.76
N CYS A 77 -6.01 -1.21 4.82
CA CYS A 77 -5.16 -0.06 5.13
C CYS A 77 -5.86 0.96 6.03
N GLU A 78 -7.07 1.40 5.68
CA GLU A 78 -7.74 2.51 6.37
C GLU A 78 -8.41 2.09 7.68
N LYS A 79 -9.15 0.99 7.67
CA LYS A 79 -9.95 0.56 8.81
C LYS A 79 -9.13 -0.24 9.80
N TYR A 80 -8.27 -1.13 9.30
CA TYR A 80 -7.52 -2.07 10.12
C TYR A 80 -6.07 -1.63 10.37
N LYS A 81 -5.63 -0.53 9.74
CA LYS A 81 -4.27 0.00 9.86
C LYS A 81 -3.20 -1.04 9.51
N ASP A 82 -3.54 -1.93 8.58
CA ASP A 82 -2.60 -2.93 8.07
C ASP A 82 -1.64 -2.25 7.08
N SER A 83 -0.40 -2.05 7.52
CA SER A 83 0.59 -1.27 6.79
C SER A 83 1.07 -1.97 5.51
N GLU A 84 1.01 -3.30 5.47
CA GLU A 84 1.34 -4.08 4.27
C GLU A 84 0.24 -3.95 3.21
N SER A 85 -1.04 -3.97 3.60
CA SER A 85 -2.13 -3.69 2.66
C SER A 85 -2.03 -2.30 2.05
N CYS A 86 -1.61 -1.29 2.82
CA CYS A 86 -1.30 0.03 2.29
C CYS A 86 -0.21 -0.03 1.20
N ASN A 87 0.88 -0.76 1.46
CA ASN A 87 2.01 -0.96 0.55
C ASN A 87 1.61 -1.66 -0.76
N LEU A 88 0.70 -2.64 -0.66
CA LEU A 88 0.25 -3.47 -1.77
C LEU A 88 -0.67 -2.73 -2.75
N THR A 89 -1.26 -1.58 -2.36
CA THR A 89 -2.04 -0.73 -3.28
C THR A 89 -1.23 -0.33 -4.51
N TYR A 90 0.09 -0.15 -4.33
CA TYR A 90 1.02 0.18 -5.41
C TYR A 90 1.12 -0.92 -6.46
N SER A 91 1.42 -2.16 -6.06
CA SER A 91 1.55 -3.27 -7.02
C SER A 91 0.22 -3.59 -7.69
N THR A 92 -0.90 -3.51 -6.96
CA THR A 92 -2.25 -3.67 -7.54
C THR A 92 -2.55 -2.61 -8.60
N TYR A 93 -2.21 -1.34 -8.35
CA TYR A 93 -2.38 -0.28 -9.34
C TYR A 93 -1.52 -0.53 -10.59
N PHE A 94 -0.24 -0.89 -10.44
CA PHE A 94 0.62 -1.12 -11.59
C PHE A 94 0.23 -2.36 -12.39
N ALA A 95 -0.24 -3.43 -11.75
CA ALA A 95 -0.81 -4.58 -12.45
C ALA A 95 -2.02 -4.19 -13.32
N MET A 96 -2.89 -3.31 -12.82
CA MET A 96 -4.02 -2.76 -13.57
C MET A 96 -3.55 -1.88 -14.76
N GLN A 97 -2.49 -1.07 -14.57
CA GLN A 97 -1.94 -0.24 -15.64
C GLN A 97 -1.25 -1.09 -16.73
N GLU A 98 -0.62 -2.20 -16.36
CA GLU A 98 -0.03 -3.13 -17.32
C GLU A 98 -1.10 -3.79 -18.20
N ASP A 99 -2.22 -4.22 -17.60
CA ASP A 99 -3.34 -4.85 -18.33
C ASP A 99 -4.35 -3.84 -18.91
N SER A 100 -4.03 -2.53 -18.92
CA SER A 100 -4.99 -1.47 -19.25
C SER A 100 -5.59 -1.54 -20.67
N VAL A 101 -5.02 -2.36 -21.56
CA VAL A 101 -5.56 -2.61 -22.91
C VAL A 101 -6.73 -3.60 -22.87
N ASN A 102 -6.77 -4.48 -21.87
CA ASN A 102 -7.77 -5.55 -21.71
C ASN A 102 -8.79 -5.26 -20.61
N VAL A 103 -8.64 -4.15 -19.88
CA VAL A 103 -9.53 -3.74 -18.79
C VAL A 103 -10.40 -2.58 -19.27
N SER A 104 -11.70 -2.62 -18.99
CA SER A 104 -12.60 -1.52 -19.31
C SER A 104 -12.13 -0.21 -18.65
N PRO A 105 -12.19 0.95 -19.33
CA PRO A 105 -11.88 2.25 -18.72
C PRO A 105 -12.68 2.53 -17.43
N SER A 106 -13.90 1.99 -17.32
CA SER A 106 -14.73 2.11 -16.11
C SER A 106 -14.12 1.43 -14.88
N ASP A 107 -13.31 0.40 -15.10
CA ASP A 107 -12.68 -0.40 -14.04
C ASP A 107 -11.27 0.12 -13.70
N GLN A 108 -10.78 1.11 -14.46
CA GLN A 108 -9.47 1.77 -14.26
C GLN A 108 -9.55 3.08 -13.45
N ASN A 109 -10.66 3.32 -12.74
CA ASN A 109 -10.90 4.61 -12.05
C ASN A 109 -10.06 4.84 -10.78
N ILE A 110 -8.97 4.10 -10.60
CA ILE A 110 -8.02 4.29 -9.50
C ILE A 110 -6.90 5.18 -10.02
N THR A 111 -6.60 6.25 -9.30
CA THR A 111 -5.56 7.22 -9.70
C THR A 111 -4.25 6.97 -8.94
N LEU A 112 -3.13 7.37 -9.53
CA LEU A 112 -1.85 7.33 -8.81
C LEU A 112 -1.83 8.22 -7.56
N TYR A 113 -2.63 9.29 -7.52
CA TYR A 113 -2.81 10.11 -6.32
C TYR A 113 -3.50 9.35 -5.19
N GLU A 114 -4.47 8.48 -5.52
CA GLU A 114 -5.10 7.61 -4.56
C GLU A 114 -4.11 6.56 -4.01
N VAL A 115 -3.26 5.99 -4.87
CA VAL A 115 -2.16 5.11 -4.44
C VAL A 115 -1.19 5.85 -3.52
N LEU A 116 -0.79 7.08 -3.86
CA LEU A 116 0.09 7.91 -3.03
C LEU A 116 -0.48 8.15 -1.63
N TYR A 117 -1.79 8.36 -1.52
CA TYR A 117 -2.46 8.50 -0.24
C TYR A 117 -2.31 7.25 0.62
N TYR A 118 -2.52 6.04 0.08
CA TYR A 118 -2.31 4.81 0.85
C TYR A 118 -0.84 4.55 1.17
N LEU A 119 0.09 4.88 0.27
CA LEU A 119 1.51 4.78 0.57
C LEU A 119 1.95 5.74 1.68
N ASP A 120 1.39 6.95 1.75
CA ASP A 120 1.61 7.87 2.86
C ASP A 120 1.07 7.30 4.18
N LEU A 121 -0.12 6.67 4.17
CA LEU A 121 -0.64 5.95 5.33
C LEU A 121 0.27 4.79 5.76
N GLY A 122 0.68 3.93 4.84
CA GLY A 122 1.61 2.81 5.10
C GLY A 122 2.94 3.31 5.67
N CYS A 123 3.48 4.38 5.10
CA CYS A 123 4.68 5.04 5.58
C CYS A 123 4.51 5.57 7.02
N LYS A 124 3.36 6.18 7.33
CA LYS A 124 3.00 6.63 8.69
C LYS A 124 2.90 5.49 9.69
N LEU A 125 2.51 4.30 9.24
CA LEU A 125 2.48 3.06 10.00
C LEU A 125 3.83 2.31 10.02
N ASN A 126 4.92 2.99 9.65
CA ASN A 126 6.30 2.47 9.63
C ASN A 126 6.56 1.34 8.63
N ASN A 127 5.73 1.19 7.59
CA ASN A 127 6.08 0.38 6.42
C ASN A 127 7.04 1.20 5.55
N TYR A 128 8.35 0.96 5.71
CA TYR A 128 9.39 1.74 5.02
C TYR A 128 9.41 1.51 3.51
N ASP A 129 8.94 0.36 3.03
CA ASP A 129 8.77 0.12 1.59
C ASP A 129 7.70 1.04 0.99
N SER A 130 6.62 1.31 1.73
CA SER A 130 5.62 2.31 1.34
C SER A 130 6.24 3.70 1.23
N CYS A 131 7.09 4.08 2.19
CA CYS A 131 7.83 5.34 2.13
C CYS A 131 8.72 5.41 0.88
N ILE A 132 9.50 4.36 0.59
CA ILE A 132 10.38 4.32 -0.59
C ILE A 132 9.57 4.42 -1.89
N LYS A 133 8.46 3.69 -2.00
CA LYS A 133 7.58 3.75 -3.19
C LYS A 133 6.99 5.15 -3.37
N ALA A 134 6.50 5.78 -2.31
CA ALA A 134 6.01 7.17 -2.36
C ALA A 134 7.13 8.14 -2.79
N ALA A 135 8.32 7.99 -2.23
CA ALA A 135 9.48 8.80 -2.58
C ALA A 135 9.82 8.70 -4.07
N ARG A 136 9.84 7.47 -4.60
CA ARG A 136 10.11 7.19 -6.02
C ARG A 136 9.04 7.77 -6.95
N LEU A 137 7.75 7.72 -6.57
CA LEU A 137 6.68 8.31 -7.36
C LEU A 137 6.85 9.83 -7.54
N TYR A 138 7.27 10.54 -6.50
CA TYR A 138 7.57 11.97 -6.58
C TYR A 138 8.90 12.26 -7.28
N GLU A 139 9.92 11.41 -7.09
CA GLU A 139 11.24 11.57 -7.70
C GLU A 139 11.24 11.32 -9.22
N TYR A 140 10.50 10.32 -9.67
CA TYR A 140 10.38 9.93 -11.08
C TYR A 140 9.08 10.45 -11.72
N GLY A 141 8.38 11.35 -11.01
CA GLY A 141 7.20 12.02 -11.54
C GLY A 141 7.49 12.80 -12.83
N SER A 142 6.42 13.18 -13.52
CA SER A 142 6.45 13.96 -14.74
C SER A 142 7.12 15.32 -14.51
N LYS A 143 8.25 15.56 -15.20
CA LYS A 143 8.90 16.87 -15.25
C LYS A 143 8.27 17.74 -16.35
N PRO A 144 8.05 19.05 -16.13
CA PRO A 144 7.61 19.95 -17.18
C PRO A 144 8.56 19.88 -18.38
N GLY A 145 8.03 19.59 -19.57
CA GLY A 145 8.81 19.53 -20.82
C GLY A 145 9.50 18.19 -21.12
N ALA A 146 9.34 17.16 -20.30
CA ALA A 146 9.81 15.81 -20.62
C ALA A 146 8.85 15.11 -21.59
N SER A 147 9.37 14.62 -22.73
CA SER A 147 8.59 14.04 -23.83
C SER A 147 8.15 12.59 -23.62
N SER A 148 8.49 11.96 -22.50
CA SER A 148 8.12 10.57 -22.19
C SER A 148 7.63 10.46 -20.76
N GLN A 149 6.32 10.34 -20.57
CA GLN A 149 5.73 9.90 -19.31
C GLN A 149 5.81 8.37 -19.25
N VAL A 150 6.33 7.81 -18.15
CA VAL A 150 6.26 6.37 -17.90
C VAL A 150 4.78 6.04 -17.62
N LYS A 151 4.24 5.04 -18.31
CA LYS A 151 2.83 4.63 -18.17
C LYS A 151 2.51 4.37 -16.67
N GLY A 152 1.45 5.01 -16.18
CA GLY A 152 1.04 4.92 -14.78
C GLY A 152 1.66 5.96 -13.84
N TYR A 153 2.73 6.66 -14.23
CA TYR A 153 3.40 7.71 -13.45
C TYR A 153 2.88 9.12 -13.76
N ASN A 154 1.58 9.31 -13.53
CA ASN A 154 0.87 10.57 -13.75
C ASN A 154 0.87 11.46 -12.49
N VAL A 155 2.03 11.63 -11.86
CA VAL A 155 2.24 12.55 -10.73
C VAL A 155 3.34 13.52 -11.11
N ALA A 156 3.23 14.79 -10.71
CA ALA A 156 4.25 15.79 -10.96
C ALA A 156 5.55 15.46 -10.19
N TYR A 157 6.70 15.68 -10.83
CA TYR A 157 7.98 15.63 -10.14
C TYR A 157 8.01 16.60 -8.95
N ASP A 158 8.33 16.09 -7.76
CA ASP A 158 8.49 16.89 -6.54
C ASP A 158 9.65 16.36 -5.68
N ALA A 159 10.81 16.97 -5.83
CA ALA A 159 12.00 16.59 -5.06
C ALA A 159 11.86 16.83 -3.55
N GLN A 160 11.04 17.79 -3.10
CA GLN A 160 10.88 18.09 -1.68
C GLN A 160 10.01 17.02 -1.00
N GLU A 161 8.89 16.64 -1.64
CA GLU A 161 8.08 15.53 -1.15
C GLU A 161 8.86 14.21 -1.21
N ALA A 162 9.59 13.92 -2.30
CA ALA A 162 10.45 12.74 -2.37
C ALA A 162 11.46 12.69 -1.20
N LYS A 163 12.15 13.80 -0.93
CA LYS A 163 13.14 13.91 0.16
C LYS A 163 12.52 13.65 1.53
N LYS A 164 11.29 14.10 1.79
CA LYS A 164 10.59 13.87 3.06
C LYS A 164 10.41 12.38 3.36
N TYR A 165 9.98 11.59 2.37
CA TYR A 165 9.85 10.15 2.52
C TYR A 165 11.21 9.45 2.67
N TYR A 166 12.21 9.79 1.84
CA TYR A 166 13.55 9.22 1.97
C TYR A 166 14.20 9.55 3.33
N LYS A 167 14.02 10.76 3.84
CA LYS A 167 14.53 11.14 5.17
C LYS A 167 13.96 10.24 6.27
N ARG A 168 12.66 9.92 6.22
CA ARG A 168 12.04 9.02 7.19
C ARG A 168 12.64 7.61 7.16
N VAL A 169 12.98 7.10 5.97
CA VAL A 169 13.62 5.78 5.84
C VAL A 169 15.09 5.84 6.26
N CYS A 170 15.81 6.91 5.94
CA CYS A 170 17.19 7.15 6.36
C CYS A 170 17.36 7.16 7.90
N GLU A 171 16.36 7.69 8.60
CA GLU A 171 16.32 7.78 10.06
C GLU A 171 15.79 6.48 10.72
N SER A 172 15.46 5.45 9.94
CA SER A 172 14.90 4.20 10.44
C SER A 172 15.90 3.06 10.55
N VAL A 173 15.40 1.88 10.95
CA VAL A 173 16.12 0.60 11.03
C VAL A 173 15.96 -0.26 9.77
N SER A 174 15.43 0.31 8.67
CA SER A 174 15.26 -0.41 7.41
C SER A 174 16.60 -0.74 6.76
N ASP A 175 16.69 -1.89 6.09
CA ASP A 175 17.84 -2.24 5.23
C ASP A 175 18.04 -1.21 4.09
N ASN A 176 16.97 -0.49 3.71
CA ASN A 176 17.00 0.57 2.70
C ASN A 176 17.44 1.93 3.27
N ALA A 177 17.76 2.04 4.56
CA ALA A 177 18.10 3.32 5.21
C ALA A 177 19.31 3.99 4.55
N MET A 178 20.35 3.21 4.20
CA MET A 178 21.57 3.75 3.59
C MET A 178 21.32 4.35 2.20
N ASP A 179 20.59 3.63 1.34
CA ASP A 179 20.19 4.12 0.02
C ASP A 179 19.33 5.38 0.14
N ALA A 180 18.35 5.35 1.06
CA ALA A 180 17.49 6.50 1.33
C ALA A 180 18.28 7.72 1.80
N CYS A 181 19.27 7.55 2.68
CA CYS A 181 20.14 8.65 3.10
C CYS A 181 20.94 9.22 1.93
N SER A 182 21.45 8.37 1.03
CA SER A 182 22.15 8.82 -0.18
C SER A 182 21.23 9.65 -1.08
N ARG A 183 20.01 9.18 -1.33
CA ARG A 183 19.00 9.92 -2.11
C ARG A 183 18.65 11.28 -1.50
N VAL A 184 18.59 11.40 -0.17
CA VAL A 184 18.38 12.70 0.52
C VAL A 184 19.50 13.69 0.16
N VAL A 185 20.76 13.25 0.12
CA VAL A 185 21.91 14.08 -0.27
C VAL A 185 21.77 14.52 -1.72
N GLU A 186 21.51 13.57 -2.63
CA GLU A 186 21.41 13.83 -4.07
C GLU A 186 20.29 14.81 -4.41
N LEU A 187 19.09 14.61 -3.86
CA LEU A 187 17.95 15.51 -4.07
C LEU A 187 18.20 16.91 -3.48
N SER A 188 18.99 17.01 -2.41
CA SER A 188 19.37 18.32 -1.83
C SER A 188 20.35 19.09 -2.73
N ARG A 189 21.23 18.39 -3.45
CA ARG A 189 22.17 18.99 -4.41
C ARG A 189 21.47 19.47 -5.69
N GLN A 190 20.42 18.76 -6.13
CA GLN A 190 19.67 19.13 -7.34
C GLN A 190 18.86 20.42 -7.18
N ASN A 191 18.45 20.76 -5.95
CA ASN A 191 17.65 21.95 -5.65
C ASN A 191 18.44 23.17 -5.15
N SER A 192 19.77 23.06 -4.95
CA SER A 192 20.55 24.10 -4.27
C SER A 192 22.00 24.19 -4.77
N ASN A 193 22.44 25.39 -5.16
CA ASN A 193 23.87 25.79 -5.12
C ASN A 193 24.37 26.01 -3.67
N VAL A 194 23.76 25.35 -2.68
CA VAL A 194 23.98 25.57 -1.26
C VAL A 194 24.72 24.36 -0.69
N PRO A 195 25.89 24.54 -0.05
CA PRO A 195 26.63 23.44 0.56
C PRO A 195 25.78 22.76 1.63
N LEU A 196 25.81 21.42 1.63
CA LEU A 196 25.14 20.60 2.64
C LEU A 196 25.66 20.97 4.04
N ALA A 197 24.77 21.14 5.01
CA ALA A 197 25.17 21.38 6.39
C ALA A 197 25.96 20.17 6.91
N ASP A 198 27.20 20.41 7.33
CA ASP A 198 28.19 19.40 7.77
C ASP A 198 27.62 18.37 8.78
N SER A 199 26.66 18.78 9.61
CA SER A 199 25.99 17.89 10.59
C SER A 199 25.26 16.68 10.00
N PHE A 200 24.77 16.74 8.76
CA PHE A 200 24.10 15.58 8.11
C PHE A 200 25.14 14.60 7.56
N VAL A 201 26.23 15.11 6.99
CA VAL A 201 27.34 14.30 6.48
C VAL A 201 28.04 13.60 7.64
N ASP A 202 28.26 14.28 8.76
CA ASP A 202 28.88 13.70 9.95
C ASP A 202 28.06 12.55 10.55
N ASN A 203 26.73 12.66 10.55
CA ASN A 203 25.87 11.57 11.01
C ASN A 203 25.85 10.38 10.03
N LEU A 204 25.99 10.64 8.72
CA LEU A 204 26.12 9.59 7.72
C LEU A 204 27.45 8.84 7.86
N VAL A 205 28.56 9.59 8.03
CA VAL A 205 29.91 9.04 8.21
C VAL A 205 29.99 8.22 9.50
N LYS A 206 29.33 8.64 10.59
CA LYS A 206 29.25 7.88 11.83
C LYS A 206 28.43 6.60 11.73
N LYS A 207 27.49 6.49 10.79
CA LYS A 207 26.76 5.23 10.52
C LYS A 207 27.53 4.29 9.59
N LEU A 208 28.52 4.81 8.86
CA LEU A 208 29.34 4.07 7.89
C LEU A 208 30.61 3.44 8.50
N ASN A 209 31.05 3.91 9.68
CA ASN A 209 32.18 3.40 10.44
C ASN A 209 31.72 2.67 11.70
#